data_AF-A0A2P6S0B4-F1
#
_entry.id   AF-A0A2P6S0B4-F1
#
_cell.length_a   1.000
_cell.length_b   1.000
_cell.length_c   1.000
_cell.angle_alpha   90.00
_cell.angle_beta   90.00
_cell.angle_gamma   90.00
#
_symmetry.space_group_name_H-M   'P 1'
#
loop_
_entity.id
_entity.type
_entity.pdbx_description
1 polymer ?
#
loop_
_entity_poly.entity_id
_entity_poly.type
_entity_poly.pdbx_seq_one_letter_code
_entity_poly.pdbx_strand_id
1 'polypeptide(L)'
;MLGDTAIAVHPDDERYKHLHGKHAIHPFNGRRIPIISDEILVDPEFGTSAVKITPAHDPNDFMVGKHHNLEFINIFTDDGKINQYGGAFDRDATLQNPRGCD
;
A
#
# COMPACT_ATOMS: atom_id res chain seq x y z
N MET A 1 -3.97 -3.84 1.33
CA MET A 1 -3.01 -4.33 2.34
C MET A 1 -1.70 -4.78 1.68
N LEU A 2 -1.62 -5.90 0.96
CA LEU A 2 -0.30 -6.33 0.43
C LEU A 2 0.34 -5.34 -0.57
N GLY A 3 -0.49 -4.59 -1.31
CA GLY A 3 -0.07 -3.55 -2.24
C GLY A 3 0.06 -2.15 -1.63
N ASP A 4 0.04 -2.01 -0.30
CA ASP A 4 0.09 -0.69 0.33
C ASP A 4 1.46 -0.03 0.08
N THR A 5 1.44 1.23 -0.33
CA THR A 5 2.64 2.02 -0.63
C THR A 5 2.78 3.28 0.22
N ALA A 6 1.77 3.66 1.00
CA ALA A 6 1.86 4.70 2.02
C ALA A 6 0.77 4.53 3.09
N ILE A 7 0.88 5.32 4.16
CA ILE A 7 -0.23 5.65 5.07
C ILE A 7 -0.47 7.15 4.95
N ALA A 8 -1.70 7.57 4.69
CA ALA A 8 -2.08 8.98 4.73
C ALA A 8 -2.72 9.34 6.08
N VAL A 9 -2.35 10.50 6.61
CA VAL A 9 -2.97 11.12 7.80
C VAL A 9 -3.36 12.56 7.45
N HIS A 10 -4.34 13.12 8.18
CA HIS A 10 -4.67 14.53 8.00
C HIS A 10 -3.55 15.41 8.60
N PRO A 11 -3.07 16.47 7.92
CA PRO A 11 -1.96 17.31 8.40
C PRO A 11 -2.23 17.98 9.76
N ASP A 12 -3.49 18.27 10.07
CA ASP A 12 -3.86 18.90 11.34
C ASP A 12 -4.26 17.90 12.44
N ASP A 13 -4.17 16.59 12.18
CA ASP A 13 -4.49 15.60 13.21
C ASP A 13 -3.38 15.50 14.27
N GLU A 14 -3.62 16.07 15.44
CA GLU A 14 -2.69 16.09 16.57
C GLU A 14 -2.21 14.69 16.97
N ARG A 15 -3.02 13.64 16.74
CA ARG A 15 -2.62 12.25 17.02
C ARG A 15 -1.40 11.83 16.20
N TYR A 16 -1.21 12.39 15.00
CA TYR A 16 -0.22 11.93 14.02
C TYR A 16 0.83 12.97 13.61
N LYS A 17 0.77 14.21 14.11
CA LYS A 17 1.79 15.24 13.83
C LYS A 17 3.23 14.76 14.07
N HIS A 18 3.43 13.96 15.10
CA HIS A 18 4.74 13.39 15.43
C HIS A 18 5.24 12.33 14.43
N LEU A 19 4.42 11.91 13.46
CA LEU A 19 4.73 10.91 12.44
C LEU A 19 4.91 11.49 11.02
N HIS A 20 4.69 12.79 10.82
CA HIS A 20 4.86 13.40 9.50
C HIS A 20 6.28 13.20 8.94
N GLY A 21 6.38 12.75 7.68
CA GLY A 21 7.65 12.43 7.02
C GLY A 21 8.37 11.19 7.57
N LYS A 22 7.79 10.49 8.56
CA LYS A 22 8.30 9.20 9.04
C LYS A 22 7.78 8.08 8.14
N HIS A 23 8.14 6.85 8.51
CA HIS A 23 7.76 5.65 7.80
C HIS A 23 7.17 4.64 8.78
N ALA A 24 6.20 3.87 8.32
CA ALA A 24 5.73 2.68 9.01
C ALA A 24 6.39 1.42 8.42
N ILE A 25 6.45 0.35 9.21
CA ILE A 25 6.86 -0.96 8.72
C ILE A 25 5.61 -1.71 8.26
N HIS A 26 5.58 -2.10 7.00
CA HIS A 26 4.47 -2.86 6.45
C HIS A 26 4.42 -4.26 7.09
N PRO A 27 3.25 -4.70 7.61
CA PRO A 27 3.17 -5.82 8.56
C PRO A 27 3.51 -7.19 7.97
N PHE A 28 3.44 -7.36 6.64
CA PHE A 28 3.62 -8.68 6.00
C PHE A 28 4.92 -8.86 5.22
N ASN A 29 5.61 -7.77 4.88
CA ASN A 29 6.77 -7.83 4.00
C ASN A 29 7.93 -6.94 4.48
N GLY A 30 7.78 -6.25 5.62
CA GLY A 30 8.84 -5.44 6.21
C GLY A 30 9.20 -4.17 5.42
N ARG A 31 8.52 -3.86 4.32
CA ARG A 31 8.77 -2.63 3.55
C ARG A 31 8.55 -1.40 4.44
N ARG A 32 9.43 -0.41 4.32
CA ARG A 32 9.20 0.91 4.92
C ARG A 32 8.32 1.71 3.99
N ILE A 33 7.09 2.00 4.41
CA ILE A 33 6.15 2.82 3.64
C ILE A 33 6.08 4.23 4.27
N PRO A 34 6.13 5.30 3.48
CA PRO A 34 6.03 6.66 3.99
C PRO A 34 4.68 6.93 4.66
N ILE A 35 4.72 7.80 5.67
CA ILE A 35 3.53 8.42 6.25
C ILE A 35 3.41 9.82 5.63
N ILE A 36 2.42 9.99 4.77
CA ILE A 36 2.15 11.23 4.02
C ILE A 36 1.00 12.00 4.66
N SER A 37 0.94 13.30 4.41
CA SER A 37 -0.16 14.15 4.85
C SER A 37 -1.07 14.46 3.68
N ASP A 38 -2.36 14.14 3.80
CA ASP A 38 -3.36 14.42 2.76
C ASP A 38 -4.68 14.86 3.41
N GLU A 39 -5.02 16.13 3.27
CA GLU A 39 -6.24 16.73 3.86
C GLU A 39 -7.52 16.41 3.08
N ILE A 40 -7.38 16.04 1.80
CA ILE A 40 -8.53 15.79 0.91
C ILE A 40 -9.03 14.36 1.10
N LEU A 41 -8.11 13.39 1.19
CA LEU A 41 -8.45 11.98 1.35
C LEU A 41 -8.84 11.65 2.80
N VAL A 42 -8.20 12.27 3.79
CA VAL A 42 -8.31 11.84 5.18
C VAL A 42 -9.31 12.69 5.94
N ASP A 43 -10.44 12.08 6.32
CA ASP A 43 -11.36 12.64 7.30
C ASP A 43 -10.88 12.33 8.73
N PRO A 44 -10.56 13.34 9.58
CA PRO A 44 -10.14 13.14 10.97
C PRO A 44 -11.17 12.42 11.85
N GLU A 45 -12.45 12.48 11.51
CA GLU A 45 -13.55 11.88 12.29
C GLU A 45 -13.84 10.43 11.88
N PHE A 46 -13.35 10.00 10.72
CA PHE A 46 -13.62 8.66 10.19
C PHE A 46 -12.56 7.63 10.61
N GLY A 47 -13.02 6.55 11.25
CA GLY A 47 -12.17 5.42 11.64
C GLY A 47 -11.04 5.88 12.56
N THR A 48 -9.80 5.53 12.21
CA THR A 48 -8.62 5.98 12.94
C THR A 48 -8.00 7.26 12.38
N SER A 49 -8.54 7.86 11.31
CA SER A 49 -7.92 8.93 10.49
C SER A 49 -6.50 8.64 9.99
N ALA A 50 -6.16 7.36 9.84
CA ALA A 50 -4.95 6.89 9.19
C ALA A 50 -5.34 5.88 8.11
N VAL A 51 -5.17 6.28 6.84
CA VAL A 51 -5.68 5.54 5.68
C VAL A 51 -4.52 4.82 4.99
N LYS A 52 -4.62 3.51 4.81
CA LYS A 52 -3.66 2.73 4.02
C LYS A 52 -3.86 2.98 2.53
N ILE A 53 -2.80 3.41 1.84
CA ILE A 53 -2.87 3.84 0.44
C ILE A 53 -2.40 2.72 -0.49
N THR A 54 -3.28 2.34 -1.43
CA THR A 54 -3.16 1.25 -2.39
C THR A 54 -3.41 1.71 -3.84
N PRO A 55 -2.50 2.49 -4.44
CA PRO A 55 -2.80 3.23 -5.68
C PRO A 55 -3.20 2.38 -6.89
N ALA A 56 -2.77 1.12 -6.93
CA ALA A 56 -3.10 0.21 -8.03
C ALA A 56 -4.50 -0.44 -7.92
N HIS A 57 -5.19 -0.30 -6.77
CA HIS A 57 -6.39 -1.09 -6.46
C HIS A 57 -7.58 -0.27 -5.94
N ASP A 58 -7.42 1.03 -5.75
CA ASP A 58 -8.49 1.93 -5.33
C ASP A 58 -8.42 3.27 -6.11
N PRO A 59 -9.53 3.77 -6.68
CA PRO A 59 -9.53 5.01 -7.47
C PRO A 59 -9.16 6.28 -6.69
N ASN A 60 -9.50 6.37 -5.40
CA ASN A 60 -9.13 7.53 -4.58
C ASN A 60 -7.64 7.47 -4.26
N ASP A 61 -7.14 6.29 -3.88
CA ASP A 61 -5.71 6.04 -3.66
C ASP A 61 -4.88 6.26 -4.93
N PHE A 62 -5.44 6.01 -6.11
CA PHE A 62 -4.78 6.27 -7.40
C PHE A 62 -4.43 7.75 -7.57
N MET A 63 -5.38 8.65 -7.24
CA MET A 63 -5.17 10.09 -7.34
C MET A 63 -4.16 10.58 -6.31
N VAL A 64 -4.27 10.12 -5.06
CA VAL A 64 -3.28 10.40 -4.00
C VAL A 64 -1.90 9.88 -4.39
N GLY A 65 -1.82 8.67 -4.95
CA GLY A 65 -0.59 8.08 -5.45
C GLY A 65 0.08 8.94 -6.52
N LYS A 66 -0.69 9.55 -7.42
CA LYS A 66 -0.15 10.51 -8.40
C LYS A 66 0.32 11.80 -7.76
N HIS A 67 -0.47 12.39 -6.87
CA HIS A 67 -0.15 13.67 -6.23
C HIS A 67 1.10 13.59 -5.35
N HIS A 68 1.27 12.48 -4.62
CA HIS A 68 2.41 12.25 -3.72
C HIS A 68 3.54 11.44 -4.35
N ASN A 69 3.46 11.15 -5.65
CA ASN A 69 4.45 10.37 -6.40
C ASN A 69 4.79 9.01 -5.74
N LEU A 70 3.74 8.27 -5.34
CA LEU A 70 3.86 6.96 -4.73
C LEU A 70 4.04 5.87 -5.78
N GLU A 71 4.59 4.73 -5.35
CA GLU A 71 4.69 3.53 -6.18
C GLU A 71 3.32 2.88 -6.38
N PHE A 72 3.10 2.32 -7.58
CA PHE A 72 1.88 1.61 -7.96
C PHE A 72 2.19 0.11 -8.04
N ILE A 73 1.91 -0.61 -6.95
CA ILE A 73 2.19 -2.05 -6.85
C ILE A 73 0.93 -2.85 -7.18
N ASN A 74 0.88 -3.44 -8.37
CA ASN A 74 -0.14 -4.41 -8.72
C ASN A 74 0.20 -5.80 -8.15
N ILE A 75 -0.59 -6.27 -7.19
CA ILE A 75 -0.41 -7.58 -6.55
C ILE A 75 -1.23 -8.70 -7.21
N PHE A 76 -2.12 -8.36 -8.14
CA PHE A 76 -3.01 -9.32 -8.78
C PHE A 76 -2.60 -9.57 -10.23
N THR A 77 -2.65 -10.82 -10.65
CA THR A 77 -2.67 -11.21 -12.06
C THR A 77 -4.04 -10.90 -12.68
N ASP A 78 -4.14 -10.95 -14.00
CA ASP A 78 -5.40 -10.72 -14.72
C ASP A 78 -6.50 -11.74 -14.36
N ASP A 79 -6.13 -12.94 -13.92
CA ASP A 79 -7.05 -13.97 -13.40
C ASP A 79 -7.29 -13.89 -11.88
N GLY A 80 -6.83 -12.82 -11.23
CA GLY A 80 -7.11 -12.50 -9.83
C GLY A 80 -6.28 -13.26 -8.79
N LYS A 81 -5.22 -13.96 -9.21
CA LYS A 81 -4.26 -14.59 -8.27
C LYS A 81 -3.32 -13.54 -7.71
N ILE A 82 -2.82 -13.79 -6.50
CA ILE A 82 -1.74 -12.98 -5.93
C ILE A 82 -0.44 -13.36 -6.63
N ASN A 83 0.28 -12.38 -7.17
CA ASN A 83 1.58 -12.55 -7.82
C ASN A 83 2.74 -12.37 -6.83
N GLN A 84 3.98 -12.42 -7.36
CA GLN A 84 5.22 -12.27 -6.58
C GLN A 84 5.30 -11.00 -5.70
N TYR A 85 4.59 -9.92 -6.03
CA TYR A 85 4.56 -8.69 -5.22
C TYR A 85 3.74 -8.85 -3.93
N GLY A 86 2.91 -9.88 -3.83
CA GLY A 86 2.23 -10.30 -2.60
C GLY A 86 3.13 -11.03 -1.60
N GLY A 87 4.39 -11.32 -1.95
CA GLY A 87 5.37 -11.96 -1.06
C GLY A 87 4.95 -13.37 -0.68
N ALA A 88 4.90 -13.68 0.62
CA ALA A 88 4.53 -15.01 1.13
C ALA A 88 3.12 -15.49 0.74
N PHE A 89 2.30 -14.61 0.16
CA PHE A 89 0.96 -14.91 -0.31
C PHE A 89 0.87 -15.21 -1.81
N ASP A 90 2.00 -15.23 -2.53
CA ASP A 90 2.05 -15.55 -3.96
C ASP A 90 1.39 -16.92 -4.26
N ARG A 91 0.43 -16.91 -5.19
CA ARG A 91 -0.32 -18.05 -5.69
C ARG A 91 -0.23 -18.19 -7.21
N ASP A 92 0.65 -17.43 -7.86
CA ASP A 92 0.86 -17.53 -9.29
C ASP A 92 1.69 -18.78 -9.62
N ALA A 93 0.98 -19.86 -9.97
CA ALA A 93 1.58 -21.12 -10.38
C ALA A 93 2.46 -21.01 -11.64
N THR A 94 2.36 -19.91 -12.42
CA THR A 94 3.18 -19.73 -13.63
C THR A 94 4.66 -19.46 -13.31
N LEU A 95 4.97 -19.01 -12.08
CA LEU A 95 6.34 -18.79 -11.60
C LEU A 95 6.81 -19.84 -10.57
N GLN A 96 5.91 -20.67 -10.04
CA GLN A 96 6.23 -21.65 -9.00
C GLN A 96 6.81 -22.99 -9.51
N ASN A 97 7.14 -23.12 -10.81
CA ASN A 97 7.80 -24.33 -11.32
C ASN A 97 9.14 -24.08 -12.06
N PRO A 98 10.25 -23.93 -11.33
CA PRO A 98 11.59 -24.03 -11.91
C PRO A 98 12.13 -25.47 -11.95
N ARG A 99 11.35 -26.50 -11.58
CA ARG A 99 11.80 -27.88 -11.67
C ARG A 99 11.40 -28.49 -13.01
N GLY A 100 12.34 -28.43 -13.94
CA GLY A 100 12.39 -29.35 -15.08
C GLY A 100 12.24 -30.78 -14.57
N CYS A 101 11.41 -31.56 -15.26
CA CYS A 101 11.42 -33.00 -15.13
C CYS A 101 12.75 -33.52 -15.67
N ASP A 102 13.46 -34.23 -14.82
CA ASP A 102 14.44 -35.26 -15.18
C ASP A 102 13.77 -36.45 -15.86
#